data_AF-A0A1H3VQJ1-F1
#
_entry.id   AF-A0A1H3VQJ1-F1
#
_cell.length_a   1.000
_cell.length_b   1.000
_cell.length_c   1.000
_cell.angle_alpha   90.00
_cell.angle_beta   90.00
_cell.angle_gamma   90.00
#
_symmetry.space_group_name_H-M   'P 1'
#
loop_
_entity.id
_entity.type
_entity.pdbx_description
1 polymer ?
#
loop_
_entity_poly.entity_id
_entity_poly.type
_entity_poly.pdbx_seq_one_letter_code
_entity_poly.pdbx_strand_id
1 'polypeptide(L)'
;MTDTLDTVAMAVSSTLVLTGVVVLGALEIANGTPYGAAPVTNEAGEVVAQPGVDPVIRTGLVLAGLAILGLWGAYRALVPAAGADSPADVGPATQ
;
A
#
# COMPACT_ATOMS: atom_id res chain seq x y z
N MET A 1 15.83 11.04 11.86
CA MET A 1 15.83 9.61 12.20
C MET A 1 14.41 9.12 11.98
N THR A 2 14.22 8.16 11.07
CA THR A 2 12.89 7.61 10.80
C THR A 2 12.54 6.68 11.97
N ASP A 3 11.44 6.93 12.67
CA ASP A 3 11.02 6.07 13.77
C ASP A 3 10.66 4.68 13.25
N THR A 4 10.79 3.65 14.10
CA THR A 4 10.42 2.26 13.73
C THR A 4 8.99 2.19 13.18
N LEU A 5 8.09 3.02 13.71
CA LEU A 5 6.69 3.08 13.27
C LEU A 5 6.56 3.60 11.83
N ASP A 6 7.33 4.62 11.46
CA ASP A 6 7.39 5.16 10.10
C ASP A 6 7.86 4.07 9.12
N THR A 7 8.90 3.31 9.48
CA THR A 7 9.42 2.21 8.65
C THR A 7 8.39 1.10 8.49
N VAL A 8 7.74 0.66 9.58
CA VAL A 8 6.73 -0.40 9.53
C VAL A 8 5.53 0.05 8.70
N ALA A 9 5.01 1.27 8.91
CA ALA A 9 3.89 1.81 8.16
C ALA A 9 4.19 1.80 6.65
N MET A 10 5.35 2.33 6.26
CA MET A 10 5.78 2.37 4.85
C MET A 10 6.01 0.98 4.26
N ALA A 11 6.69 0.09 4.99
CA ALA A 11 7.01 -1.25 4.52
C ALA A 11 5.73 -2.09 4.34
N VAL A 12 4.83 -2.06 5.31
CA VAL A 12 3.57 -2.81 5.25
C VAL A 12 2.66 -2.27 4.14
N SER A 13 2.46 -0.95 4.07
CA SER A 13 1.58 -0.36 3.05
C SER A 13 2.10 -0.60 1.64
N SER A 14 3.41 -0.41 1.41
CA SER A 14 4.01 -0.63 0.09
C SER A 14 3.98 -2.10 -0.31
N THR A 15 4.26 -3.02 0.62
CA THR A 15 4.19 -4.47 0.36
C THR A 15 2.77 -4.87 -0.03
N LEU A 16 1.75 -4.43 0.72
CA LEU A 16 0.35 -4.72 0.41
C LEU A 16 -0.06 -4.25 -0.99
N VAL A 17 0.28 -3.00 -1.34
CA VAL A 17 -0.03 -2.43 -2.66
C VAL A 17 0.74 -3.17 -3.77
N LEU A 18 2.04 -3.38 -3.61
CA LEU A 18 2.87 -4.04 -4.61
C LEU A 18 2.48 -5.51 -4.79
N THR A 19 2.14 -6.21 -3.72
CA THR A 19 1.62 -7.57 -3.81
C THR A 19 0.31 -7.61 -4.59
N GLY A 20 -0.66 -6.76 -4.23
CA GLY A 20 -1.95 -6.70 -4.92
C GLY A 20 -1.84 -6.29 -6.40
N VAL A 21 -0.96 -5.34 -6.73
CA VAL A 21 -0.84 -4.84 -8.11
C VAL A 21 0.11 -5.72 -8.93
N VAL A 22 1.37 -5.81 -8.51
CA VAL A 22 2.47 -6.35 -9.31
C VAL A 22 2.57 -7.86 -9.15
N VAL A 23 2.63 -8.37 -7.92
CA VAL A 23 2.85 -9.81 -7.69
C VAL A 23 1.67 -10.62 -8.19
N LEU A 24 0.45 -10.29 -7.75
CA LEU A 24 -0.76 -10.97 -8.23
C LEU A 24 -1.00 -10.72 -9.72
N GLY A 25 -0.63 -9.55 -10.25
CA GLY A 25 -0.69 -9.28 -11.69
C GLY A 25 0.25 -10.16 -12.51
N ALA A 26 1.48 -10.37 -12.03
CA ALA A 26 2.45 -11.25 -12.67
C ALA A 26 2.00 -12.72 -12.61
N LEU A 27 1.40 -13.16 -11.49
CA LEU A 27 0.81 -14.50 -11.39
C LEU A 27 -0.34 -14.68 -12.38
N GLU A 28 -1.19 -13.66 -12.56
CA GLU A 28 -2.28 -13.73 -13.54
C GLU A 28 -1.75 -13.86 -14.98
N ILE A 29 -0.68 -13.15 -15.33
CA ILE A 29 -0.03 -13.29 -16.65
C ILE A 29 0.53 -14.70 -16.83
N ALA A 30 1.15 -15.26 -15.79
CA ALA A 30 1.69 -16.63 -15.83
C ALA A 30 0.58 -17.70 -15.93
N ASN A 31 -0.59 -17.45 -15.36
CA ASN A 31 -1.74 -18.36 -15.42
C ASN A 31 -2.50 -18.28 -16.76
N GLY A 32 -2.34 -17.19 -17.51
CA GLY A 32 -2.98 -16.98 -18.80
C GLY A 32 -4.34 -16.27 -18.70
N THR A 33 -5.10 -16.30 -19.78
CA THR A 33 -6.40 -15.62 -19.86
C THR A 33 -7.45 -16.27 -18.95
N PRO A 34 -8.30 -15.46 -18.30
CA PRO A 34 -8.56 -14.05 -18.56
C PRO A 34 -7.79 -13.09 -17.65
N TYR A 35 -7.24 -12.01 -18.21
CA TYR A 35 -6.45 -11.01 -17.47
C TYR A 35 -7.28 -9.94 -16.73
N GLY A 36 -8.61 -10.10 -16.70
CA GLY A 36 -9.57 -9.15 -16.16
C GLY A 36 -10.40 -9.73 -15.03
N ALA A 37 -11.16 -8.90 -14.32
CA ALA A 37 -11.96 -9.34 -13.17
C ALA A 37 -13.22 -10.13 -13.54
N ALA A 38 -13.59 -10.15 -14.83
CA ALA A 38 -14.80 -10.81 -15.31
C ALA A 38 -14.48 -12.19 -15.91
N PRO A 39 -15.34 -13.20 -15.68
CA PRO A 39 -15.28 -14.45 -16.41
C PRO A 39 -15.50 -14.21 -17.92
N VAL A 40 -14.89 -15.05 -18.74
CA VAL A 40 -15.13 -15.06 -20.20
C VAL A 40 -16.18 -16.10 -20.53
N THR A 41 -17.17 -15.72 -21.32
CA THR A 41 -18.27 -16.59 -21.76
C THR A 41 -18.23 -16.86 -23.26
N ASN A 42 -18.78 -18.00 -23.69
CA ASN A 42 -19.04 -18.28 -25.11
C ASN A 42 -20.35 -17.62 -25.60
N GLU A 43 -20.68 -17.81 -26.88
CA GLU A 43 -21.92 -17.29 -27.50
C GLU A 43 -23.21 -17.83 -26.86
N ALA A 44 -23.13 -18.98 -26.16
CA ALA A 44 -24.25 -19.56 -25.41
C ALA A 44 -24.35 -19.01 -23.97
N GLY A 45 -23.41 -18.16 -23.55
CA GLY A 45 -23.35 -17.59 -22.20
C GLY A 45 -22.70 -18.51 -21.16
N GLU A 46 -22.10 -19.63 -21.57
CA GLU A 46 -21.40 -20.54 -20.66
C GLU A 46 -20.01 -19.98 -20.33
N VAL A 47 -19.60 -20.08 -19.06
CA VAL A 47 -18.27 -19.64 -18.61
C VAL A 47 -17.21 -20.61 -19.10
N VAL A 48 -16.26 -20.10 -19.89
CA VAL A 48 -15.14 -20.87 -20.46
C VAL A 48 -13.80 -20.56 -19.80
N ALA A 49 -13.69 -19.44 -19.10
CA ALA A 49 -12.49 -19.08 -18.33
C ALA A 49 -12.83 -18.14 -17.16
N GLN A 50 -12.12 -18.30 -16.05
CA GLN A 50 -12.31 -17.55 -14.79
C GLN A 50 -10.95 -16.98 -14.36
N PRO A 51 -10.90 -15.80 -13.71
CA PRO A 51 -9.66 -15.27 -13.16
C PRO A 51 -8.97 -16.27 -12.22
N GLY A 52 -7.65 -16.33 -12.29
CA GLY A 52 -6.84 -17.24 -11.48
C GLY A 52 -6.81 -16.83 -10.01
N VAL A 53 -6.81 -15.52 -9.74
CA VAL A 53 -6.93 -14.95 -8.39
C VAL A 53 -8.21 -14.15 -8.27
N ASP A 54 -8.95 -14.36 -7.18
CA ASP A 54 -10.19 -13.62 -6.90
C ASP A 54 -9.94 -12.09 -6.91
N PRO A 55 -10.68 -11.32 -7.73
CA PRO A 55 -10.57 -9.87 -7.78
C PRO A 55 -10.77 -9.18 -6.41
N VAL A 56 -11.57 -9.76 -5.52
CA VAL A 56 -11.81 -9.24 -4.17
C VAL A 56 -10.54 -9.30 -3.33
N ILE A 57 -9.75 -10.36 -3.45
CA ILE A 57 -8.47 -10.47 -2.74
C ILE A 57 -7.49 -9.43 -3.26
N ARG A 58 -7.40 -9.28 -4.58
CA ARG A 58 -6.50 -8.32 -5.21
C ARG A 58 -6.82 -6.88 -4.80
N THR A 59 -8.09 -6.50 -4.93
CA THR A 59 -8.56 -5.17 -4.55
C THR A 59 -8.46 -4.95 -3.04
N GLY A 60 -8.79 -5.96 -2.23
CA GLY A 60 -8.66 -5.92 -0.78
C GLY A 60 -7.24 -5.63 -0.31
N LEU A 61 -6.23 -6.28 -0.89
CA LEU A 61 -4.82 -6.02 -0.57
C LEU A 61 -4.41 -4.58 -0.88
N VAL A 62 -4.79 -4.07 -2.05
CA VAL A 62 -4.47 -2.69 -2.45
C VAL A 62 -5.17 -1.69 -1.52
N LEU A 63 -6.46 -1.88 -1.25
CA LEU A 63 -7.22 -1.02 -0.36
C LEU A 63 -6.69 -1.06 1.07
N ALA A 64 -6.29 -2.22 1.59
CA ALA A 64 -5.67 -2.33 2.90
C ALA A 64 -4.34 -1.56 2.98
N GLY A 65 -3.48 -1.69 1.96
CA GLY A 65 -2.24 -0.92 1.88
C GLY A 65 -2.47 0.59 1.82
N LEU A 66 -3.42 1.03 0.99
CA LEU A 66 -3.79 2.44 0.89
C LEU A 66 -4.45 2.97 2.17
N ALA A 67 -5.26 2.16 2.85
CA ALA A 67 -5.87 2.53 4.12
C ALA A 67 -4.81 2.76 5.19
N ILE A 68 -3.84 1.85 5.32
CA ILE A 68 -2.72 2.01 6.27
C ILE A 68 -1.92 3.26 5.94
N LEU A 69 -1.55 3.45 4.67
CA LEU A 69 -0.77 4.62 4.25
C LEU A 69 -1.54 5.92 4.49
N GLY A 70 -2.84 5.95 4.15
CA GLY A 70 -3.70 7.11 4.34
C GLY A 70 -3.88 7.47 5.81
N LEU A 71 -4.14 6.48 6.67
CA LEU A 71 -4.24 6.67 8.11
C LEU A 71 -2.93 7.17 8.73
N TRP A 72 -1.81 6.56 8.33
CA TRP A 72 -0.48 6.97 8.80
C TRP A 72 -0.12 8.40 8.35
N GLY A 73 -0.37 8.71 7.07
CA GLY A 73 -0.16 10.05 6.52
C GLY A 73 -1.04 11.10 7.21
N ALA A 74 -2.31 10.79 7.46
CA ALA A 74 -3.22 11.66 8.19
C ALA A 74 -2.76 11.89 9.63
N TYR A 75 -2.33 10.85 10.34
CA TYR A 75 -1.76 10.96 11.68
C TYR A 75 -0.57 11.92 11.71
N ARG A 76 0.39 11.73 10.79
CA ARG A 76 1.58 12.59 10.68
C ARG A 76 1.26 14.03 10.28
N ALA A 77 0.21 14.25 9.51
CA ALA A 77 -0.23 15.60 9.14
C ALA A 77 -0.91 16.33 10.30
N LEU A 78 -1.59 15.61 11.19
CA LEU A 78 -2.35 16.18 12.30
C LEU A 78 -1.55 16.32 13.60
N VAL A 79 -0.54 15.49 13.81
CA VAL A 79 0.28 15.51 15.02
C VAL A 79 1.56 16.31 14.79
N PRO A 80 1.73 17.48 15.42
CA PRO A 80 2.95 18.26 15.32
C PRO A 80 4.16 17.45 15.79
N ALA A 81 5.28 17.55 15.06
CA ALA A 81 6.54 16.98 15.53
C ALA A 81 6.99 17.71 16.80
N ALA A 82 6.89 17.04 17.95
CA ALA A 82 7.45 17.55 19.18
C ALA A 82 8.98 17.60 19.05
N GLY A 83 9.56 18.81 18.99
CA GLY A 83 11.02 18.99 19.10
C GLY A 83 11.70 19.87 18.05
N ALA A 84 11.00 20.74 17.34
CA ALA A 84 11.64 21.69 16.40
C ALA A 84 12.12 23.02 17.04
N ASP A 85 11.98 23.20 18.36
CA ASP A 85 12.44 24.41 19.05
C ASP A 85 13.16 24.07 20.37
N SER A 86 14.47 23.85 20.30
CA SER A 86 15.36 24.05 21.45
C SER A 86 16.23 25.29 21.19
N PRO A 87 15.76 26.50 21.53
CA PRO A 87 16.62 27.68 21.60
C PRO A 87 17.46 27.60 22.87
N ALA A 88 18.49 26.76 22.88
CA ALA A 88 19.36 26.60 24.04
C ALA A 88 20.85 26.46 23.68
N ASP A 89 21.26 26.95 22.52
CA ASP A 89 22.68 27.25 22.23
C ASP A 89 22.89 28.76 22.09
N VAL A 90 22.61 29.47 23.18
CA VAL A 90 23.24 30.78 23.44
C VAL A 90 24.13 30.56 24.65
N GLY A 91 25.29 29.95 24.41
CA GLY A 91 26.37 29.88 25.40
C GLY A 91 26.80 31.30 25.80
N PRO A 92 27.14 31.56 27.08
CA PRO A 92 27.49 32.90 27.53
C PRO A 92 28.75 33.37 26.81
N ALA A 93 28.67 34.54 26.18
CA ALA A 93 29.83 35.26 25.68
C ALA A 93 30.78 35.53 26.87
N THR A 94 31.86 34.76 26.96
CA THR A 94 32.97 35.02 27.87
C THR A 94 33.69 36.28 27.39
N GLN A 95 33.57 37.36 28.18
CA GLN A 95 34.48 38.50 28.16
C GLN A 95 35.84 38.13 28.75
#